data_AF-A0A960T865-F1
#
_entry.id   AF-A0A960T865-F1
#
_cell.length_a   1.000
_cell.length_b   1.000
_cell.length_c   1.000
_cell.angle_alpha   90.00
_cell.angle_beta   90.00
_cell.angle_gamma   90.00
#
_symmetry.space_group_name_H-M   'P 1'
#
loop_
_entity.id
_entity.type
_entity.pdbx_description
1 polymer ?
#
loop_
_entity_poly.entity_id
_entity_poly.type
_entity_poly.pdbx_seq_one_letter_code
_entity_poly.pdbx_strand_id
1 'polypeptide(L)'
;LIAGLAMLALYHRIFKAQAGQLTQSHPKAKKRHLSFFDSFRFLVRSPYLAKIACLTIGYNLTINLVEVLWKDQLRLLYPDRVAYNTYMANITLGIGLISLAVSCPISWLLHRCGWTFTALLTPVIMGVASLGFFGTLFLDGWVERLGVFFHGMQPLVLTVFFGGAQCCLSKAAKYSVFDASREMAFIPLAADVKRQGKAAIDGVGSRVAKSGSSALLQALLMCFGTLSACAPVIAVVVFTMLGLWIYCVQSLGHQFKSLQEHHDSEAASTEDVEAVRAAV
;
A
#
# COMPACT_ATOMS: atom_id res chain seq x y z
N LEU A 1 -23.52 7.36 13.82
CA LEU A 1 -24.78 6.75 13.34
C LEU A 1 -25.26 7.36 12.01
N ILE A 2 -25.44 8.68 11.92
CA ILE A 2 -25.91 9.35 10.69
C ILE A 2 -24.98 9.13 9.49
N ALA A 3 -23.66 9.29 9.67
CA ALA A 3 -22.68 9.01 8.63
C ALA A 3 -22.66 7.53 8.19
N GLY A 4 -22.94 6.60 9.12
CA GLY A 4 -23.03 5.17 8.82
C GLY A 4 -24.27 4.82 7.99
N LEU A 5 -25.41 5.44 8.30
CA LEU A 5 -26.65 5.31 7.52
C LEU A 5 -26.51 5.95 6.12
N ALA A 6 -25.83 7.08 6.03
CA ALA A 6 -25.52 7.72 4.75
C ALA A 6 -24.61 6.84 3.88
N MET A 7 -23.57 6.22 4.47
CA MET A 7 -22.67 5.30 3.75
C MET A 7 -23.42 4.04 3.27
N LEU A 8 -24.33 3.50 4.09
CA LEU A 8 -25.20 2.37 3.72
C LEU A 8 -26.16 2.72 2.57
N ALA A 9 -26.77 3.90 2.61
CA ALA A 9 -27.64 4.38 1.54
C ALA A 9 -26.85 4.59 0.23
N LEU A 10 -25.64 5.14 0.32
CA LEU A 10 -24.76 5.36 -0.83
C LEU A 10 -24.29 4.03 -1.43
N TYR A 11 -23.87 3.09 -0.59
CA TYR A 11 -23.53 1.73 -0.99
C TYR A 11 -24.71 1.05 -1.69
N HIS A 12 -25.92 1.14 -1.12
CA HIS A 12 -27.10 0.51 -1.70
C HIS A 12 -27.48 1.14 -3.05
N ARG A 13 -27.34 2.46 -3.20
CA ARG A 13 -27.58 3.16 -4.48
C ARG A 13 -26.55 2.80 -5.55
N ILE A 14 -25.26 2.74 -5.20
CA ILE A 14 -24.19 2.31 -6.13
C ILE A 14 -24.38 0.84 -6.52
N PHE A 15 -24.67 -0.03 -5.55
CA PHE A 15 -24.90 -1.46 -5.80
C PHE A 15 -26.10 -1.68 -6.72
N LYS A 16 -27.20 -0.94 -6.51
CA LYS A 16 -28.39 -1.01 -7.37
C LYS A 16 -28.13 -0.44 -8.76
N ALA A 17 -27.27 0.57 -8.88
CA ALA A 17 -26.84 1.11 -10.18
C ALA A 17 -25.93 0.13 -10.95
N GLN A 18 -25.05 -0.62 -10.26
CA GLN A 18 -24.19 -1.64 -10.88
C GLN A 18 -24.88 -2.99 -11.10
N ALA A 19 -25.99 -3.27 -10.41
CA ALA A 19 -26.76 -4.50 -10.59
C ALA A 19 -27.31 -4.67 -12.02
N GLY A 20 -27.47 -3.57 -12.78
CA GLY A 20 -27.85 -3.63 -14.20
C GLY A 20 -26.77 -4.17 -15.15
N GLN A 21 -25.49 -4.19 -14.73
CA GLN A 21 -24.36 -4.70 -15.53
C GLN A 21 -23.93 -6.13 -15.14
N LEU A 22 -24.38 -6.66 -13.99
CA LEU A 22 -23.97 -7.97 -13.48
C LEU A 22 -24.78 -9.16 -14.04
N THR A 23 -25.69 -8.92 -14.97
CA THR A 23 -26.51 -9.95 -15.64
C THR A 23 -25.80 -10.59 -16.84
N GLN A 24 -24.47 -10.60 -16.89
CA GLN A 24 -23.72 -11.56 -17.70
C GLN A 24 -23.18 -12.66 -16.80
N SER A 25 -23.96 -13.75 -16.74
CA SER A 25 -23.63 -14.98 -16.03
C SER A 25 -22.43 -15.68 -16.68
N HIS A 26 -21.20 -15.30 -16.32
CA HIS A 26 -20.06 -16.19 -16.52
C HIS A 26 -20.23 -17.41 -15.60
N PRO A 27 -20.04 -18.65 -16.11
CA PRO A 27 -20.22 -19.86 -15.32
C PRO A 27 -19.36 -19.82 -14.06
N LYS A 28 -19.96 -20.12 -12.90
CA LYS A 28 -19.29 -20.12 -11.59
C LYS A 28 -18.12 -21.11 -11.60
N ALA A 29 -16.93 -20.62 -11.95
CA ALA A 29 -15.70 -21.38 -11.82
C ALA A 29 -15.55 -21.83 -10.35
N LYS A 30 -15.49 -23.17 -10.18
CA LYS A 30 -15.35 -23.88 -8.90
C LYS A 30 -14.27 -23.17 -8.08
N LYS A 31 -14.63 -22.63 -6.90
CA LYS A 31 -13.69 -22.04 -5.95
C LYS A 31 -12.73 -23.16 -5.51
N ARG A 32 -11.61 -23.34 -6.21
CA ARG A 32 -10.54 -24.21 -5.76
C ARG A 32 -9.94 -23.54 -4.54
N HIS A 33 -10.16 -24.12 -3.36
CA HIS A 33 -9.53 -23.67 -2.13
C HIS A 33 -8.05 -24.02 -2.25
N LEU A 34 -7.26 -23.12 -2.83
CA LEU A 34 -5.82 -23.28 -2.93
C LEU A 34 -5.26 -23.34 -1.51
N SER A 35 -4.42 -24.33 -1.23
CA SER A 35 -3.63 -24.34 0.00
C SER A 35 -2.73 -23.10 0.04
N PHE A 36 -2.28 -22.69 1.23
CA PHE A 36 -1.36 -21.55 1.37
C PHE A 36 -0.10 -21.73 0.51
N PHE A 37 0.43 -22.97 0.47
CA PHE A 37 1.59 -23.31 -0.35
C PHE A 37 1.28 -23.27 -1.85
N ASP A 38 0.11 -23.75 -2.26
CA ASP A 38 -0.33 -23.66 -3.66
C ASP A 38 -0.50 -22.21 -4.10
N SER A 39 -1.02 -21.35 -3.21
CA SER A 39 -1.16 -19.91 -3.44
C SER A 39 0.19 -19.24 -3.59
N PHE A 40 1.16 -19.57 -2.73
CA PHE A 40 2.53 -19.06 -2.84
C PHE A 40 3.19 -19.53 -4.14
N ARG A 41 3.12 -20.83 -4.44
CA ARG A 41 3.66 -21.41 -5.68
C ARG A 41 3.03 -20.77 -6.92
N PHE A 42 1.73 -20.50 -6.88
CA PHE A 42 1.00 -19.82 -7.94
C PHE A 42 1.54 -18.40 -8.19
N LEU A 43 1.80 -17.63 -7.13
CA LEU A 43 2.35 -16.27 -7.24
C LEU A 43 3.73 -16.23 -7.86
N VAL A 44 4.63 -17.12 -7.42
CA VAL A 44 6.02 -17.15 -7.88
C VAL A 44 6.13 -17.63 -9.34
N ARG A 45 5.14 -18.38 -9.83
CA ARG A 45 5.13 -18.89 -11.21
C ARG A 45 4.93 -17.82 -12.28
N SER A 46 4.27 -16.70 -11.93
CA SER A 46 4.10 -15.57 -12.86
C SER A 46 4.94 -14.37 -12.40
N PRO A 47 5.91 -13.91 -13.21
CA PRO A 47 6.77 -12.78 -12.83
C PRO A 47 5.97 -11.48 -12.64
N TYR A 48 4.81 -11.36 -13.31
CA TYR A 48 3.90 -10.24 -13.15
C TYR A 48 3.20 -10.26 -11.78
N LEU A 49 2.61 -11.39 -11.38
CA LEU A 49 1.97 -11.53 -10.06
C LEU A 49 2.97 -11.45 -8.92
N ALA A 50 4.17 -12.01 -9.10
CA ALA A 50 5.25 -11.94 -8.12
C ALA A 50 5.65 -10.50 -7.80
N LYS A 51 5.69 -9.61 -8.81
CA LYS A 51 5.92 -8.18 -8.61
C LYS A 51 4.78 -7.52 -7.82
N ILE A 52 3.51 -7.77 -8.17
CA ILE A 52 2.37 -7.23 -7.40
C ILE A 52 2.40 -7.74 -5.95
N ALA A 53 2.80 -8.99 -5.73
CA ALA A 53 3.00 -9.54 -4.39
C ALA A 53 4.16 -8.81 -3.67
N CYS A 54 5.28 -8.56 -4.34
CA CYS A 54 6.41 -7.81 -3.81
C CYS A 54 6.03 -6.38 -3.40
N LEU A 55 5.23 -5.68 -4.22
CA LEU A 55 4.67 -4.36 -3.90
C LEU A 55 3.89 -4.41 -2.58
N THR A 56 3.01 -5.41 -2.43
CA THR A 56 2.18 -5.57 -1.23
C THR A 56 3.00 -5.93 0.00
N ILE A 57 3.98 -6.81 -0.15
CA ILE A 57 4.88 -7.22 0.93
C ILE A 57 5.76 -6.04 1.37
N GLY A 58 6.34 -5.30 0.41
CA GLY A 58 7.18 -4.14 0.66
C GLY A 58 6.46 -3.06 1.46
N TYR A 59 5.23 -2.72 1.06
CA TYR A 59 4.38 -1.80 1.84
C TYR A 59 4.17 -2.29 3.28
N ASN A 60 3.66 -3.52 3.45
CA ASN A 60 3.27 -4.04 4.76
C ASN A 60 4.49 -4.23 5.69
N LEU A 61 5.64 -4.61 5.15
CA LEU A 61 6.87 -4.75 5.93
C LEU A 61 7.37 -3.38 6.38
N THR A 62 7.43 -2.41 5.45
CA THR A 62 7.92 -1.05 5.75
C THR A 62 7.06 -0.36 6.79
N ILE A 63 5.73 -0.39 6.65
CA ILE A 63 4.83 0.29 7.59
C ILE A 63 4.91 -0.33 8.98
N ASN A 64 5.00 -1.67 9.08
CA ASN A 64 5.10 -2.34 10.37
C ASN A 64 6.40 -2.00 11.09
N LEU A 65 7.54 -2.00 10.39
CA LEU A 65 8.83 -1.70 11.00
C LEU A 65 8.90 -0.25 11.51
N VAL A 66 8.48 0.72 10.70
CA VAL A 66 8.48 2.14 11.11
C VAL A 66 7.46 2.38 12.23
N GLU A 67 6.27 1.78 12.17
CA GLU A 67 5.24 1.94 13.19
C GLU A 67 5.69 1.39 14.56
N VAL A 68 6.47 0.31 14.60
CA VAL A 68 7.01 -0.20 15.86
C VAL A 68 8.00 0.78 16.47
N LEU A 69 8.95 1.30 15.69
CA LEU A 69 9.91 2.30 16.17
C LEU A 69 9.23 3.59 16.62
N TRP A 70 8.26 4.07 15.85
CA TRP A 70 7.52 5.27 16.20
C TRP A 70 6.70 5.07 17.49
N LYS A 71 6.06 3.91 17.69
CA LYS A 71 5.33 3.61 18.92
C LYS A 71 6.23 3.54 20.15
N ASP A 72 7.49 3.14 19.99
CA ASP A 72 8.49 3.19 21.05
C ASP A 72 8.73 4.63 21.51
N GLN A 73 8.98 5.54 20.57
CA GLN A 73 9.14 6.97 20.85
C GLN A 73 7.87 7.60 21.42
N LEU A 74 6.70 7.19 20.93
CA LEU A 74 5.41 7.66 21.42
C LEU A 74 5.17 7.26 22.88
N ARG A 75 5.64 6.08 23.31
CA ARG A 75 5.55 5.63 24.72
C ARG A 75 6.47 6.42 25.65
N LEU A 76 7.62 6.89 25.15
CA LEU A 76 8.49 7.79 25.90
C LEU A 76 7.82 9.14 26.14
N LEU A 77 7.10 9.67 25.14
CA LEU A 77 6.40 10.95 25.24
C LEU A 77 5.09 10.86 26.05
N TYR A 78 4.32 9.79 25.87
CA TYR A 78 3.07 9.54 26.59
C TYR A 78 3.13 8.20 27.34
N PRO A 79 3.71 8.17 28.56
CA PRO A 79 3.70 6.98 29.42
C PRO A 79 2.30 6.61 29.91
N ASP A 80 1.42 7.61 30.02
CA ASP A 80 0.02 7.41 30.40
C ASP A 80 -0.80 6.75 29.26
N ARG A 81 -1.55 5.70 29.61
CA ARG A 81 -2.32 4.90 28.64
C ARG A 81 -3.46 5.69 27.99
N VAL A 82 -4.07 6.62 28.72
CA VAL A 82 -5.19 7.42 28.20
C VAL A 82 -4.67 8.40 27.16
N ALA A 83 -3.62 9.16 27.49
CA ALA A 83 -2.98 10.09 26.57
C ALA A 83 -2.46 9.37 25.29
N TYR A 84 -1.80 8.22 25.46
CA TYR A 84 -1.34 7.40 24.35
C TYR A 84 -2.49 6.96 23.43
N ASN A 85 -3.58 6.45 23.99
CA ASN A 85 -4.74 5.98 23.21
C ASN A 85 -5.46 7.15 22.52
N THR A 86 -5.59 8.31 23.17
CA THR A 86 -6.13 9.52 22.55
C THR A 86 -5.28 9.98 21.37
N TYR A 87 -3.95 9.95 21.50
CA TYR A 87 -3.06 10.26 20.39
C TYR A 87 -3.25 9.29 19.22
N MET A 88 -3.31 7.97 19.51
CA MET A 88 -3.54 6.94 18.50
C MET A 88 -4.90 7.10 17.79
N ALA A 89 -5.94 7.54 18.52
CA ALA A 89 -7.24 7.86 17.94
C ALA A 89 -7.15 9.06 16.97
N ASN A 90 -6.46 10.13 17.36
CA ASN A 90 -6.23 11.29 16.51
C ASN A 90 -5.45 10.94 15.23
N ILE A 91 -4.43 10.07 15.32
CA ILE A 91 -3.72 9.55 14.15
C ILE A 91 -4.67 8.78 13.23
N THR A 92 -5.54 7.94 13.79
CA THR A 92 -6.52 7.17 13.00
C THR A 92 -7.50 8.08 12.27
N LEU A 93 -7.98 9.14 12.95
CA LEU A 93 -8.82 10.17 12.32
C LEU A 93 -8.05 10.92 11.22
N GLY A 94 -6.80 11.30 11.48
CA GLY A 94 -5.93 11.97 10.51
C GLY A 94 -5.71 11.13 9.25
N ILE A 95 -5.45 9.83 9.40
CA ILE A 95 -5.37 8.88 8.28
C ILE A 95 -6.65 8.94 7.44
N GLY A 96 -7.82 8.87 8.08
CA GLY A 96 -9.11 8.92 7.39
C GLY A 96 -9.31 10.21 6.59
N LEU A 97 -9.06 11.37 7.22
CA LEU A 97 -9.21 12.69 6.59
C LEU A 97 -8.25 12.87 5.40
N ILE A 98 -6.98 12.54 5.58
CA ILE A 98 -5.97 12.64 4.51
C ILE A 98 -6.30 11.67 3.38
N SER A 99 -6.75 10.45 3.69
CA SER A 99 -7.17 9.46 2.67
C SER A 99 -8.32 10.02 1.82
N LEU A 100 -9.31 10.66 2.44
CA LEU A 100 -10.43 11.27 1.71
C LEU A 100 -9.94 12.38 0.78
N ALA A 101 -9.04 13.25 1.25
CA ALA A 101 -8.47 14.32 0.45
C ALA A 101 -7.65 13.78 -0.75
N VAL A 102 -6.83 12.76 -0.53
CA VAL A 102 -5.95 12.15 -1.56
C VAL A 102 -6.73 11.29 -2.56
N SER A 103 -7.86 10.69 -2.16
CA SER A 103 -8.69 9.87 -3.06
C SER A 103 -9.43 10.67 -4.13
N CYS A 104 -9.70 11.97 -3.92
CA CYS A 104 -10.43 12.79 -4.90
C CYS A 104 -9.69 12.97 -6.24
N PRO A 105 -8.38 13.31 -6.27
CA PRO A 105 -7.63 13.48 -7.52
C PRO A 105 -7.13 12.17 -8.17
N ILE A 106 -7.37 10.98 -7.59
CA ILE A 106 -6.73 9.74 -8.06
C ILE A 106 -7.11 9.38 -9.51
N SER A 107 -8.39 9.55 -9.86
CA SER A 107 -8.90 9.27 -11.21
C SER A 107 -8.24 10.20 -12.23
N TRP A 108 -8.16 11.50 -11.91
CA TRP A 108 -7.47 12.48 -12.73
C TRP A 108 -5.99 12.14 -12.94
N LEU A 109 -5.31 11.72 -11.86
CA LEU A 109 -3.89 11.36 -11.91
C LEU A 109 -3.63 10.15 -12.82
N LEU A 110 -4.48 9.13 -12.73
CA LEU A 110 -4.38 7.91 -13.54
C LEU A 110 -4.55 8.21 -15.04
N HIS A 111 -5.53 9.04 -15.38
CA HIS A 111 -5.80 9.41 -16.77
C HIS A 111 -4.70 10.30 -17.36
N ARG A 112 -4.12 11.21 -16.57
CA ARG A 112 -3.15 12.20 -17.10
C ARG A 112 -1.70 11.75 -17.03
N CYS A 113 -1.29 11.08 -15.95
CA CYS A 113 0.10 10.72 -15.67
C CYS A 113 0.40 9.23 -15.88
N GLY A 114 -0.63 8.41 -16.13
CA GLY A 114 -0.49 6.98 -16.39
C GLY A 114 -0.30 6.12 -15.15
N TRP A 115 -0.31 4.81 -15.37
CA TRP A 115 -0.28 3.81 -14.30
C TRP A 115 1.04 3.82 -13.52
N THR A 116 2.19 3.81 -14.20
CA THR A 116 3.51 3.71 -13.56
C THR A 116 3.79 4.88 -12.62
N PHE A 117 3.46 6.11 -13.05
CA PHE A 117 3.63 7.31 -12.21
C PHE A 117 2.77 7.22 -10.94
N THR A 118 1.50 6.83 -11.10
CA THR A 118 0.57 6.70 -9.99
C THR A 118 1.01 5.62 -9.01
N ALA A 119 1.48 4.47 -9.51
CA ALA A 119 2.00 3.38 -8.68
C ALA A 119 3.31 3.75 -7.95
N LEU A 120 4.13 4.65 -8.52
CA LEU A 120 5.36 5.15 -7.88
C LEU A 120 5.10 6.19 -6.79
N LEU A 121 3.96 6.87 -6.82
CA LEU A 121 3.65 7.92 -5.86
C LEU A 121 3.62 7.39 -4.41
N THR A 122 3.06 6.20 -4.17
CA THR A 122 3.02 5.60 -2.82
C THR A 122 4.41 5.35 -2.21
N PRO A 123 5.32 4.59 -2.84
CA PRO A 123 6.65 4.36 -2.27
C PRO A 123 7.47 5.65 -2.14
N VAL A 124 7.26 6.64 -3.02
CA VAL A 124 7.93 7.95 -2.90
C VAL A 124 7.43 8.73 -1.69
N ILE A 125 6.10 8.86 -1.49
CA ILE A 125 5.53 9.50 -0.30
C ILE A 125 6.03 8.82 0.97
N MET A 126 5.99 7.49 0.97
CA MET A 126 6.45 6.70 2.11
C MET A 126 7.95 6.87 2.36
N GLY A 127 8.76 6.95 1.31
CA GLY A 127 10.21 7.18 1.41
C GLY A 127 10.55 8.57 1.94
N VAL A 128 9.93 9.62 1.42
CA VAL A 128 10.11 11.00 1.91
C VAL A 128 9.67 11.13 3.37
N ALA A 129 8.54 10.56 3.73
CA ALA A 129 8.06 10.61 5.11
C ALA A 129 8.94 9.77 6.05
N SER A 130 9.47 8.63 5.59
CA SER A 130 10.43 7.82 6.36
C SER A 130 11.78 8.52 6.52
N LEU A 131 12.25 9.25 5.50
CA LEU A 131 13.43 10.12 5.61
C LEU A 131 13.22 11.20 6.67
N GLY A 132 12.02 11.80 6.72
CA GLY A 132 11.68 12.76 7.76
C GLY A 132 11.71 12.15 9.17
N PHE A 133 11.14 10.96 9.35
CA PHE A 133 11.14 10.29 10.66
C PHE A 133 12.53 9.81 11.10
N PHE A 134 13.28 9.13 10.23
CA PHE A 134 14.63 8.67 10.57
C PHE A 134 15.62 9.84 10.67
N GLY A 135 15.40 10.92 9.91
CA GLY A 135 16.15 12.15 10.04
C GLY A 135 16.01 12.75 11.44
N THR A 136 14.79 12.82 12.00
CA THR A 136 14.59 13.35 13.36
C THR A 136 15.13 12.41 14.42
N LEU A 137 15.19 11.11 14.12
CA LEU A 137 15.68 10.09 15.04
C LEU A 137 17.22 10.00 15.14
N PHE A 138 17.95 10.29 14.06
CA PHE A 138 19.41 10.08 14.00
C PHE A 138 20.24 11.35 13.86
N LEU A 139 19.66 12.45 13.39
CA LEU A 139 20.41 13.68 13.08
C LEU A 139 20.10 14.76 14.11
N ASP A 140 20.83 14.76 15.22
CA ASP A 140 20.65 15.72 16.33
C ASP A 140 20.68 17.17 15.82
N GLY A 141 21.65 17.53 14.97
CA GLY A 141 21.72 18.88 14.39
C GLY A 141 20.56 19.22 13.42
N TRP A 142 19.84 18.23 12.88
CA TRP A 142 18.62 18.49 12.09
C TRP A 142 17.41 18.68 13.01
N VAL A 143 17.26 17.84 14.04
CA VAL A 143 16.14 17.96 14.98
C VAL A 143 16.22 19.23 15.82
N GLU A 144 17.43 19.67 16.21
CA GLU A 144 17.64 20.94 16.91
C GLU A 144 17.24 22.16 16.05
N ARG A 145 17.64 22.18 14.78
CA ARG A 145 17.25 23.24 13.83
C ARG A 145 15.74 23.30 13.63
N LEU A 146 15.10 22.14 13.51
CA LEU A 146 13.64 22.05 13.47
C LEU A 146 13.02 22.52 14.80
N GLY A 147 13.63 22.19 15.93
CA GLY A 147 13.22 22.67 17.26
C GLY A 147 13.17 24.19 17.32
N VAL A 148 14.24 24.86 16.87
CA VAL A 148 14.29 26.32 16.78
C VAL A 148 13.21 26.87 15.85
N PHE A 149 13.03 26.26 14.67
CA PHE A 149 12.00 26.66 13.70
C PHE A 149 10.58 26.53 14.26
N PHE A 150 10.30 25.45 15.00
CA PHE A 150 9.02 25.20 15.66
C PHE A 150 8.95 25.81 17.07
N HIS A 151 9.50 27.01 17.26
CA HIS A 151 9.40 27.78 18.51
C HIS A 151 9.92 27.04 19.76
N GLY A 152 11.02 26.31 19.64
CA GLY A 152 11.68 25.63 20.77
C GLY A 152 11.07 24.29 21.16
N MET A 153 10.39 23.59 20.24
CA MET A 153 9.86 22.26 20.51
C MET A 153 10.95 21.26 20.91
N GLN A 154 10.64 20.41 21.89
CA GLN A 154 11.54 19.36 22.33
C GLN A 154 11.81 18.32 21.22
N PRO A 155 13.03 17.79 21.09
CA PRO A 155 13.40 16.81 20.06
C PRO A 155 12.49 15.56 20.02
N LEU A 156 12.09 15.06 21.18
CA LEU A 156 11.20 13.90 21.29
C LEU A 156 9.81 14.18 20.68
N VAL A 157 9.26 15.38 20.90
CA VAL A 157 7.96 15.79 20.35
C VAL A 157 8.03 15.85 18.83
N LEU A 158 9.12 16.40 18.27
CA LEU A 158 9.33 16.44 16.83
C LEU A 158 9.46 15.04 16.23
N THR A 159 10.23 14.16 16.88
CA THR A 159 10.38 12.77 16.44
C THR A 159 9.04 12.04 16.40
N VAL A 160 8.23 12.19 17.45
CA VAL A 160 6.88 11.62 17.51
C VAL A 160 5.96 12.24 16.45
N PHE A 161 6.03 13.55 16.21
CA PHE A 161 5.25 14.24 15.19
C PHE A 161 5.59 13.75 13.78
N PHE A 162 6.87 13.69 13.41
CA PHE A 162 7.30 13.19 12.10
C PHE A 162 7.00 11.71 11.92
N GLY A 163 7.09 10.89 12.97
CA GLY A 163 6.66 9.49 12.93
C GLY A 163 5.15 9.32 12.78
N GLY A 164 4.36 10.17 13.45
CA GLY A 164 2.91 10.24 13.28
C GLY A 164 2.52 10.67 11.86
N ALA A 165 3.19 11.70 11.33
CA ALA A 165 3.03 12.16 9.96
C ALA A 165 3.40 11.07 8.94
N GLN A 166 4.50 10.34 9.17
CA GLN A 166 4.89 9.20 8.36
C GLN A 166 3.82 8.11 8.35
N CYS A 167 3.26 7.76 9.51
CA CYS A 167 2.19 6.78 9.64
C CYS A 167 0.92 7.24 8.90
N CYS A 168 0.53 8.50 9.10
CA CYS A 168 -0.62 9.12 8.44
C CYS A 168 -0.50 9.12 6.92
N LEU A 169 0.59 9.70 6.39
CA LEU A 169 0.82 9.82 4.96
C LEU A 169 0.96 8.47 4.28
N SER A 170 1.66 7.51 4.90
CA SER A 170 1.88 6.19 4.31
C SER A 170 0.59 5.36 4.25
N LYS A 171 -0.23 5.39 5.31
CA LYS A 171 -1.53 4.70 5.31
C LYS A 171 -2.53 5.38 4.38
N ALA A 172 -2.56 6.71 4.34
CA ALA A 172 -3.42 7.42 3.40
C ALA A 172 -3.03 7.15 1.94
N ALA A 173 -1.74 7.24 1.59
CA ALA A 173 -1.25 6.91 0.27
C ALA A 173 -1.53 5.44 -0.10
N LYS A 174 -1.54 4.52 0.88
CA LYS A 174 -1.94 3.14 0.66
C LYS A 174 -3.40 3.02 0.25
N TYR A 175 -4.31 3.52 1.08
CA TYR A 175 -5.75 3.35 0.85
C TYR A 175 -6.25 4.10 -0.39
N SER A 176 -5.62 5.23 -0.73
CA SER A 176 -6.03 6.03 -1.88
C SER A 176 -5.33 5.62 -3.17
N VAL A 177 -3.98 5.56 -3.16
CA VAL A 177 -3.18 5.45 -4.39
C VAL A 177 -2.75 4.01 -4.66
N PHE A 178 -2.22 3.34 -3.65
CA PHE A 178 -1.66 1.99 -3.81
C PHE A 178 -2.74 0.97 -4.12
N ASP A 179 -3.83 0.95 -3.34
CA ASP A 179 -4.91 -0.01 -3.51
C ASP A 179 -5.57 0.15 -4.88
N ALA A 180 -5.79 1.40 -5.35
CA ALA A 180 -6.28 1.68 -6.70
C ALA A 180 -5.32 1.21 -7.80
N SER A 181 -4.03 1.56 -7.69
CA SER A 181 -3.01 1.17 -8.69
C SER A 181 -2.83 -0.34 -8.76
N ARG A 182 -2.86 -1.01 -7.60
CA ARG A 182 -2.81 -2.47 -7.47
C ARG A 182 -4.02 -3.12 -8.15
N GLU A 183 -5.22 -2.62 -7.91
CA GLU A 183 -6.45 -3.11 -8.52
C GLU A 183 -6.41 -2.98 -10.06
N MET A 184 -5.86 -1.89 -10.57
CA MET A 184 -5.64 -1.70 -12.00
C MET A 184 -4.63 -2.67 -12.58
N ALA A 185 -3.56 -2.98 -11.85
CA ALA A 185 -2.58 -3.96 -12.29
C ALA A 185 -3.20 -5.35 -12.54
N PHE A 186 -4.35 -5.65 -11.91
CA PHE A 186 -5.09 -6.88 -12.13
C PHE A 186 -6.07 -6.85 -13.32
N ILE A 187 -6.29 -5.71 -13.97
CA ILE A 187 -7.21 -5.58 -15.10
C ILE A 187 -6.80 -6.41 -16.32
N PRO A 188 -5.56 -6.34 -16.83
CA PRO A 188 -5.18 -7.02 -18.08
C PRO A 188 -4.97 -8.53 -17.93
N LEU A 189 -5.28 -9.11 -16.76
CA LEU A 189 -5.14 -10.54 -16.50
C LEU A 189 -6.44 -11.28 -16.80
N ALA A 190 -6.30 -12.50 -17.31
CA ALA A 190 -7.41 -13.44 -17.46
C ALA A 190 -8.18 -13.60 -16.13
N ALA A 191 -9.51 -13.75 -16.21
CA ALA A 191 -10.40 -13.68 -15.06
C ALA A 191 -10.09 -14.69 -13.94
N ASP A 192 -9.63 -15.89 -14.31
CA ASP A 192 -9.22 -16.96 -13.40
C ASP A 192 -7.91 -16.60 -12.67
N VAL A 193 -6.89 -16.13 -13.41
CA VAL A 193 -5.60 -15.71 -12.86
C VAL A 193 -5.76 -14.48 -11.97
N LYS A 194 -6.58 -13.51 -12.40
CA LYS A 194 -6.94 -12.31 -11.63
C LYS A 194 -7.53 -12.69 -10.26
N ARG A 195 -8.53 -13.58 -10.25
CA ARG A 195 -9.22 -13.99 -9.03
C ARG A 195 -8.30 -14.76 -8.08
N GLN A 196 -7.52 -15.71 -8.61
CA GLN A 196 -6.58 -16.49 -7.81
C GLN A 196 -5.43 -15.62 -7.29
N GLY A 197 -4.89 -14.74 -8.13
CA GLY A 197 -3.81 -13.83 -7.78
C GLY A 197 -4.18 -12.86 -6.67
N LYS A 198 -5.39 -12.27 -6.73
CA LYS A 198 -5.91 -11.42 -5.66
C LYS A 198 -6.01 -12.17 -4.33
N ALA A 199 -6.68 -13.33 -4.33
CA ALA A 199 -6.82 -14.16 -3.14
C ALA A 199 -5.46 -14.59 -2.56
N ALA A 200 -4.52 -14.97 -3.42
CA ALA A 200 -3.18 -15.36 -3.01
C ALA A 200 -2.38 -14.17 -2.44
N ILE A 201 -2.44 -12.98 -3.04
CA ILE A 201 -1.72 -11.80 -2.54
C ILE A 201 -2.32 -11.31 -1.21
N ASP A 202 -3.65 -11.27 -1.10
CA ASP A 202 -4.33 -10.85 0.13
C ASP A 202 -4.07 -11.85 1.27
N GLY A 203 -4.07 -13.15 0.96
CA GLY A 203 -3.84 -14.22 1.92
C GLY A 203 -2.38 -14.36 2.33
N VAL A 204 -1.46 -14.46 1.37
CA VAL A 204 -0.03 -14.76 1.59
C VAL A 204 0.77 -13.49 1.85
N GLY A 205 0.60 -12.45 1.02
CA GLY A 205 1.44 -11.26 1.07
C GLY A 205 1.35 -10.51 2.40
N SER A 206 0.14 -10.32 2.91
CA SER A 206 -0.09 -9.66 4.20
C SER A 206 0.49 -10.45 5.39
N ARG A 207 0.34 -11.78 5.37
CA ARG A 207 0.85 -12.67 6.42
C ARG A 207 2.36 -12.73 6.42
N VAL A 208 2.98 -12.93 5.25
CA VAL A 208 4.44 -12.99 5.09
C VAL A 208 5.08 -11.69 5.53
N ALA A 209 4.51 -10.54 5.17
CA ALA A 209 5.06 -9.26 5.60
C ALA A 209 4.96 -9.04 7.12
N LYS A 210 3.84 -9.42 7.73
CA LYS A 210 3.62 -9.27 9.18
C LYS A 210 4.50 -10.23 10.00
N SER A 211 4.62 -11.48 9.57
CA SER A 211 5.52 -12.46 10.21
C SER A 211 6.98 -12.11 9.97
N GLY A 212 7.34 -11.71 8.74
CA GLY A 212 8.71 -11.34 8.36
C GLY A 212 9.21 -10.12 9.13
N SER A 213 8.41 -9.07 9.25
CA SER A 213 8.76 -7.89 10.07
C SER A 213 8.90 -8.23 11.55
N SER A 214 8.01 -9.09 12.09
CA SER A 214 8.09 -9.52 13.49
C SER A 214 9.31 -10.39 13.77
N ALA A 215 9.62 -11.34 12.88
CA ALA A 215 10.79 -12.22 12.99
C ALA A 215 12.10 -11.42 12.88
N LEU A 216 12.16 -10.50 11.91
CA LEU A 216 13.30 -9.58 11.77
C LEU A 216 13.50 -8.77 13.05
N LEU A 217 12.43 -8.19 13.58
CA LEU A 217 12.50 -7.41 14.80
C LEU A 217 12.95 -8.24 16.01
N GLN A 218 12.42 -9.45 16.17
CA GLN A 218 12.84 -10.35 17.24
C GLN A 218 14.31 -10.74 17.13
N ALA A 219 14.79 -11.04 15.93
CA ALA A 219 16.20 -11.32 15.68
C ALA A 219 17.09 -10.11 16.04
N LEU A 220 16.68 -8.91 15.63
CA LEU A 220 17.40 -7.68 15.97
C LEU A 220 17.40 -7.41 17.48
N LEU A 221 16.26 -7.57 18.16
CA LEU A 221 16.17 -7.40 19.61
C LEU A 221 17.03 -8.42 20.36
N MET A 222 17.13 -9.65 19.86
CA MET A 222 18.02 -10.66 20.44
C MET A 222 19.50 -10.28 20.30
N CYS A 223 19.88 -9.62 19.20
CA CYS A 223 21.27 -9.18 18.97
C CYS A 223 21.62 -7.87 19.70
N PHE A 224 20.72 -6.88 19.73
CA PHE A 224 21.00 -5.51 20.18
C PHE A 224 20.35 -5.14 21.53
N GLY A 225 19.45 -5.98 22.06
CA GLY A 225 18.82 -5.83 23.38
C GLY A 225 17.75 -4.73 23.50
N THR A 226 17.88 -3.62 22.77
CA THR A 226 16.95 -2.48 22.83
C THR A 226 16.45 -2.08 21.45
N LEU A 227 15.26 -1.49 21.40
CA LEU A 227 14.63 -1.08 20.15
C LEU A 227 15.34 0.12 19.51
N SER A 228 15.84 1.06 20.32
CA SER A 228 16.66 2.18 19.85
C SER A 228 17.95 1.71 19.17
N ALA A 229 18.62 0.68 19.70
CA ALA A 229 19.83 0.13 19.09
C ALA A 229 19.54 -0.60 17.76
N CYS A 230 18.32 -1.11 17.57
CA CYS A 230 17.88 -1.72 16.31
C CYS A 230 17.56 -0.69 15.22
N ALA A 231 17.30 0.57 15.59
CA ALA A 231 16.75 1.58 14.68
C ALA A 231 17.62 1.81 13.42
N PRO A 232 18.96 1.90 13.47
CA PRO A 232 19.79 2.08 12.27
C PRO A 232 19.66 0.92 11.28
N VAL A 233 19.64 -0.32 11.78
CA VAL A 233 19.47 -1.52 10.93
C VAL A 233 18.08 -1.55 10.32
N ILE A 234 17.04 -1.20 11.09
CA ILE A 234 15.67 -1.10 10.59
C ILE A 234 15.57 -0.04 9.49
N ALA A 235 16.22 1.12 9.64
CA ALA A 235 16.25 2.16 8.62
C ALA A 235 16.87 1.65 7.30
N VAL A 236 18.01 0.95 7.37
CA VAL A 236 18.64 0.34 6.20
C VAL A 236 17.70 -0.66 5.51
N VAL A 237 17.04 -1.52 6.28
CA VAL A 237 16.06 -2.49 5.73
C VAL A 237 14.88 -1.77 5.07
N VAL A 238 14.33 -0.74 5.72
CA VAL A 238 13.22 0.08 5.18
C VAL A 238 13.61 0.72 3.85
N PHE A 239 14.75 1.39 3.76
CA PHE A 239 15.18 2.05 2.53
C PHE A 239 15.54 1.05 1.42
N THR A 240 16.12 -0.10 1.78
CA THR A 240 16.38 -1.18 0.82
C THR A 240 15.07 -1.73 0.24
N MET A 241 14.07 -1.95 1.09
CA MET A 241 12.75 -2.45 0.66
C MET A 241 11.97 -1.42 -0.16
N LEU A 242 12.10 -0.13 0.15
CA LEU A 242 11.55 0.95 -0.68
C LEU A 242 12.22 0.99 -2.05
N GLY A 243 13.55 0.85 -2.12
CA GLY A 243 14.29 0.76 -3.39
C GLY A 243 13.85 -0.43 -4.23
N LEU A 244 13.71 -1.61 -3.63
CA LEU A 244 13.19 -2.81 -4.29
C LEU A 244 11.76 -2.60 -4.78
N TRP A 245 10.90 -1.97 -3.97
CA TRP A 245 9.53 -1.67 -4.35
C TRP A 245 9.48 -0.72 -5.56
N ILE A 246 10.25 0.38 -5.56
CA ILE A 246 10.36 1.30 -6.70
C ILE A 246 10.79 0.56 -7.97
N TYR A 247 11.82 -0.29 -7.87
CA TYR A 247 12.28 -1.11 -8.98
C TYR A 247 11.18 -2.05 -9.50
N CYS A 248 10.46 -2.73 -8.61
CA CYS A 248 9.36 -3.60 -8.97
C CYS A 248 8.22 -2.83 -9.67
N VAL A 249 7.89 -1.61 -9.25
CA VAL A 249 6.86 -0.78 -9.89
C VAL A 249 7.28 -0.40 -11.31
N GLN A 250 8.53 0.04 -11.52
CA GLN A 250 9.03 0.38 -12.85
C GLN A 250 9.01 -0.82 -13.78
N SER A 251 9.50 -1.97 -13.30
CA SER A 251 9.51 -3.23 -14.04
C SER A 251 8.10 -3.75 -14.33
N LEU A 252 7.16 -3.55 -13.40
CA LEU A 252 5.75 -3.91 -13.57
C LEU A 252 5.06 -2.98 -14.57
N GLY A 253 5.41 -1.69 -14.60
CA GLY A 253 4.85 -0.71 -15.53
C GLY A 253 5.15 -1.02 -16.98
N HIS A 254 6.36 -1.51 -17.27
CA HIS A 254 6.70 -1.98 -18.61
C HIS A 254 5.85 -3.18 -19.03
N GLN A 255 5.65 -4.16 -18.14
CA GLN A 255 4.84 -5.36 -18.43
C GLN A 255 3.34 -5.04 -18.51
N PHE A 256 2.87 -4.08 -17.71
CA PHE A 256 1.49 -3.61 -17.74
C PHE A 256 1.17 -2.98 -19.10
N LYS A 257 2.06 -2.10 -19.60
CA LYS A 257 1.90 -1.46 -20.90
C LYS A 257 1.86 -2.49 -22.04
N SER A 258 2.79 -3.46 -22.06
CA SER A 258 2.80 -4.50 -23.10
C SER A 258 1.54 -5.37 -23.06
N LEU A 259 1.04 -5.73 -21.86
CA LEU A 259 -0.18 -6.54 -21.74
C LEU A 259 -1.44 -5.78 -22.17
N GLN A 260 -1.45 -4.46 -21.96
CA GLN A 260 -2.55 -3.60 -22.38
C GLN A 260 -2.56 -3.45 -23.91
N GLU A 261 -1.40 -3.19 -24.53
CA GLU A 261 -1.27 -3.12 -26.00
C GLU A 261 -1.69 -4.41 -26.70
N HIS A 262 -1.36 -5.58 -26.13
CA HIS A 262 -1.82 -6.87 -26.64
C HIS A 262 -3.35 -7.03 -26.58
N HIS A 263 -3.99 -6.65 -25.46
CA HIS A 263 -5.45 -6.70 -25.33
C HIS A 263 -6.16 -5.75 -26.30
N ASP A 264 -5.65 -4.52 -26.45
CA ASP A 264 -6.23 -3.53 -27.35
C ASP A 264 -6.13 -3.99 -28.82
N SER A 265 -5.01 -4.65 -29.18
CA SER A 265 -4.81 -5.22 -30.52
C SER A 265 -5.72 -6.43 -30.79
N GLU A 266 -5.90 -7.31 -29.80
CA GLU A 266 -6.77 -8.48 -29.93
C GLU A 266 -8.25 -8.06 -30.04
N ALA A 267 -8.67 -7.05 -29.27
CA ALA A 267 -10.01 -6.48 -29.36
C ALA A 267 -10.29 -5.87 -30.75
N ALA A 268 -9.36 -5.06 -31.27
CA ALA A 268 -9.48 -4.49 -32.62
C ALA A 268 -9.61 -5.58 -33.71
N SER A 269 -8.78 -6.64 -33.61
CA SER A 269 -8.85 -7.76 -34.56
C SER A 269 -10.18 -8.53 -34.49
N THR A 270 -10.79 -8.61 -33.31
CA THR A 270 -12.06 -9.31 -33.11
C THR A 270 -13.23 -8.49 -33.67
N GLU A 271 -13.21 -7.16 -33.45
CA GLU A 271 -14.18 -6.24 -34.04
C GLU A 271 -14.12 -6.26 -35.57
N ASP A 272 -12.93 -6.28 -36.16
CA ASP A 272 -12.74 -6.39 -37.62
C ASP A 272 -13.34 -7.69 -38.17
N VAL A 273 -13.13 -8.82 -37.48
CA VAL A 273 -13.69 -10.13 -37.88
C VAL A 273 -15.22 -10.16 -37.74
N GLU A 274 -15.79 -9.59 -36.67
CA GLU A 274 -17.23 -9.47 -36.50
C GLU A 274 -17.86 -8.53 -37.53
N ALA A 275 -17.21 -7.42 -37.86
CA ALA A 275 -17.64 -6.49 -38.91
C ALA A 275 -17.65 -7.15 -40.29
N VAL A 276 -16.62 -7.94 -40.63
CA VAL A 276 -16.57 -8.71 -41.88
C VAL A 276 -17.67 -9.78 -41.91
N ARG A 277 -17.92 -10.48 -40.80
CA ARG A 277 -19.01 -11.47 -40.70
C ARG A 277 -20.40 -10.86 -40.81
N ALA A 278 -20.60 -9.63 -40.33
CA ALA A 278 -21.87 -8.93 -40.45
C ALA A 278 -22.13 -8.40 -41.88
N ALA A 279 -21.09 -8.29 -42.71
CA ALA A 279 -21.17 -7.80 -44.08
C ALA A 279 -21.36 -8.90 -45.15
N VAL A 280 -21.25 -10.18 -44.78
CA VAL A 280 -21.44 -11.37 -45.64
C VAL A 280 -22.78 -12.02 -45.34
#